data_AF-A0A7J5UPD1-F1
#
_entry.id   AF-A0A7J5UPD1-F1
#
_cell.length_a   1.000
_cell.length_b   1.000
_cell.length_c   1.000
_cell.angle_alpha   90.00
_cell.angle_beta   90.00
_cell.angle_gamma   90.00
#
_symmetry.space_group_name_H-M   'P 1'
#
loop_
_entity.id
_entity.type
_entity.pdbx_description
1 polymer ?
#
loop_
_entity_poly.entity_id
_entity_poly.type
_entity_poly.pdbx_seq_one_letter_code
_entity_poly.pdbx_strand_id
1 'polypeptide(L)'
;MDAHGWPEAPRTTAVLRTDALDALAADVGAGEAELFARRYLALLEQRLGNLRLAAEAADVTRLREAVLSLQTTSAMVGAEALAGTVGALPPAAGAMATESLAEVEVAAAVTTGALVARASAAVPVGASA
;
A
#
# COMPACT_ATOMS: atom_id res chain seq x y z
N MET A 1 -23.72 -8.37 -22.69
CA MET A 1 -22.64 -9.25 -22.16
C MET A 1 -21.61 -8.28 -21.63
N ASP A 2 -21.86 -7.80 -20.41
CA ASP A 2 -21.27 -6.55 -19.96
C ASP A 2 -19.94 -6.86 -19.30
N ALA A 3 -18.89 -6.37 -19.94
CA ALA A 3 -17.52 -6.43 -19.47
C ALA A 3 -17.47 -5.97 -18.02
N HIS A 4 -17.09 -6.88 -17.12
CA HIS A 4 -16.79 -6.58 -15.72
C HIS A 4 -15.47 -5.79 -15.69
N GLY A 5 -15.52 -4.55 -16.17
CA GLY A 5 -14.49 -3.55 -15.96
C GLY A 5 -14.48 -3.21 -14.48
N TRP A 6 -13.35 -3.45 -13.84
CA TRP A 6 -13.14 -3.01 -12.46
C TRP A 6 -13.43 -1.51 -12.37
N PRO A 7 -14.15 -1.03 -11.33
CA PRO A 7 -14.34 0.40 -11.14
C PRO A 7 -12.96 1.06 -10.97
N GLU A 8 -12.70 2.11 -11.75
CA GLU A 8 -11.52 2.95 -11.61
C GLU A 8 -11.53 3.51 -10.18
N ALA A 9 -10.52 3.17 -9.37
CA ALA A 9 -10.47 3.62 -7.99
C ALA A 9 -10.34 5.16 -7.97
N PRO A 10 -11.09 5.87 -7.10
CA PRO A 10 -10.95 7.31 -6.98
C PRO A 10 -9.49 7.68 -6.66
N ARG A 11 -8.92 8.63 -7.40
CA ARG A 11 -7.55 9.11 -7.16
C ARG A 11 -7.54 9.99 -5.91
N THR A 12 -7.30 9.38 -4.75
CA THR A 12 -7.15 10.11 -3.49
C THR A 12 -5.86 10.94 -3.51
N THR A 13 -5.96 12.24 -3.26
CA THR A 13 -4.80 13.17 -3.17
C THR A 13 -4.06 13.08 -1.84
N ALA A 14 -4.73 12.57 -0.80
CA ALA A 14 -4.10 12.28 0.49
C ALA A 14 -3.34 10.94 0.44
N VAL A 15 -2.04 10.98 0.75
CA VAL A 15 -1.17 9.79 0.78
C VAL A 15 -1.65 8.79 1.83
N LEU A 16 -2.03 9.29 3.01
CA LEU A 16 -2.56 8.51 4.12
C LEU A 16 -3.86 9.12 4.60
N ARG A 17 -4.83 8.25 4.87
CA ARG A 17 -5.96 8.58 5.72
C ARG A 17 -5.52 8.70 7.17
N THR A 18 -5.78 9.86 7.76
CA THR A 18 -5.36 10.18 9.13
C THR A 18 -6.12 9.39 10.18
N ASP A 19 -7.30 8.87 9.88
CA ASP A 19 -8.16 8.13 10.80
C ASP A 19 -7.98 6.60 10.72
N ALA A 20 -7.32 6.08 9.68
CA ALA A 20 -7.33 4.65 9.39
C ALA A 20 -6.70 3.79 10.51
N LEU A 21 -5.56 4.21 11.05
CA LEU A 21 -4.93 3.49 12.17
C LEU A 21 -5.71 3.66 13.48
N ASP A 22 -6.45 4.75 13.65
CA ASP A 22 -7.30 4.97 14.83
C ASP A 22 -8.56 4.09 14.75
N ALA A 23 -9.14 3.95 13.55
CA ALA A 23 -10.21 3.01 13.27
C ALA A 23 -9.74 1.55 13.46
N LEU A 24 -8.57 1.20 12.91
CA LEU A 24 -7.98 -0.13 13.13
C LEU A 24 -7.72 -0.39 14.62
N ALA A 25 -7.22 0.60 15.36
CA ALA A 25 -7.01 0.49 16.80
C ALA A 25 -8.32 0.30 17.59
N ALA A 26 -9.43 0.89 17.13
CA ALA A 26 -10.75 0.66 17.73
C ALA A 26 -11.22 -0.79 17.55
N ASP A 27 -10.86 -1.43 16.44
CA ASP A 27 -11.28 -2.79 16.10
C ASP A 27 -10.39 -3.88 16.75
N VAL A 28 -9.07 -3.70 16.72
CA VAL A 28 -8.10 -4.74 17.14
C VAL A 28 -7.25 -4.34 18.35
N GLY A 29 -7.40 -3.12 18.85
CA GLY A 29 -6.59 -2.54 19.92
C GLY A 29 -5.36 -1.78 19.40
N ALA A 30 -4.97 -0.73 20.13
CA ALA A 30 -3.88 0.18 19.73
C ALA A 30 -2.54 -0.52 19.49
N GLY A 31 -2.17 -1.47 20.36
CA GLY A 31 -0.91 -2.22 20.22
C GLY A 31 -0.87 -3.10 18.95
N GLU A 32 -1.98 -3.74 18.61
CA GLU A 32 -2.09 -4.58 17.40
C GLU A 32 -2.14 -3.73 16.13
N ALA A 33 -2.83 -2.58 16.15
CA ALA A 33 -2.83 -1.63 15.04
C ALA A 33 -1.42 -1.07 14.76
N GLU A 34 -0.68 -0.73 15.82
CA GLU A 34 0.71 -0.28 15.69
C GLU A 34 1.64 -1.41 15.21
N LEU A 35 1.47 -2.63 15.73
CA LEU A 35 2.20 -3.81 15.25
C LEU A 35 1.89 -4.10 13.78
N PHE A 36 0.64 -3.94 13.34
CA PHE A 36 0.25 -4.08 11.96
C PHE A 36 0.95 -3.04 11.07
N ALA A 37 0.95 -1.76 11.45
CA ALA A 37 1.65 -0.71 10.71
C ALA A 37 3.17 -0.98 10.60
N ARG A 38 3.80 -1.45 11.68
CA ARG A 38 5.21 -1.87 11.68
C ARG A 38 5.48 -3.05 10.74
N ARG A 39 4.65 -4.10 10.81
CA ARG A 39 4.76 -5.27 9.92
C ARG A 39 4.50 -4.91 8.47
N TYR A 40 3.57 -3.99 8.22
CA TYR A 40 3.29 -3.46 6.89
C TYR A 40 4.55 -2.83 6.30
N LEU A 41 5.19 -1.90 7.03
CA LEU A 41 6.43 -1.25 6.59
C LEU A 41 7.57 -2.27 6.36
N ALA A 42 7.76 -3.20 7.29
CA ALA A 42 8.81 -4.22 7.19
C ALA A 42 8.67 -5.14 5.97
N LEU A 43 7.44 -5.34 5.47
CA LEU A 43 7.14 -6.21 4.34
C LEU A 43 6.93 -5.44 3.02
N LEU A 44 6.88 -4.11 3.06
CA LEU A 44 6.52 -3.30 1.90
C LEU A 44 7.53 -3.46 0.75
N GLU A 45 8.83 -3.35 1.04
CA GLU A 45 9.88 -3.52 0.02
C GLU A 45 9.84 -4.93 -0.61
N GLN A 46 9.64 -5.96 0.20
CA GLN A 46 9.50 -7.34 -0.29
C GLN A 46 8.28 -7.49 -1.22
N ARG A 47 7.14 -6.86 -0.87
CA ARG A 47 5.93 -6.89 -1.70
C ARG A 47 6.14 -6.17 -3.03
N LEU A 48 6.82 -5.03 -3.03
CA LEU A 48 7.19 -4.32 -4.26
C LEU A 48 8.14 -5.15 -5.13
N GLY A 49 9.12 -5.81 -4.52
CA GLY A 49 10.01 -6.74 -5.22
C GLY A 49 9.26 -7.89 -5.89
N ASN A 50 8.30 -8.49 -5.19
CA ASN A 50 7.44 -9.55 -5.76
C ASN A 50 6.59 -9.05 -6.93
N LEU A 51 6.02 -7.85 -6.80
CA LEU A 51 5.23 -7.21 -7.85
C LEU A 51 6.08 -6.97 -9.10
N ARG A 52 7.28 -6.41 -8.93
CA ARG A 52 8.24 -6.17 -10.03
C ARG A 52 8.64 -7.46 -10.72
N LEU A 53 9.04 -8.48 -9.96
CA LEU A 53 9.44 -9.78 -10.52
C LEU A 53 8.31 -10.45 -11.30
N ALA A 54 7.06 -10.37 -10.80
CA ALA A 54 5.91 -10.92 -11.51
C ALA A 54 5.63 -10.18 -12.83
N ALA A 55 5.76 -8.86 -12.82
CA ALA A 55 5.60 -8.04 -14.03
C ALA A 55 6.71 -8.31 -15.07
N GLU A 56 7.98 -8.36 -14.65
CA GLU A 56 9.13 -8.68 -15.52
C GLU A 56 9.00 -10.07 -16.15
N ALA A 57 8.49 -11.05 -15.39
CA ALA A 57 8.28 -12.41 -15.86
C ALA A 57 7.03 -12.59 -16.74
N ALA A 58 6.22 -11.55 -16.94
CA ALA A 58 4.89 -11.64 -17.55
C ALA A 58 3.97 -12.70 -16.89
N ASP A 59 4.16 -12.93 -15.59
CA ASP A 59 3.38 -13.88 -14.80
C ASP A 59 2.11 -13.21 -14.29
N VAL A 60 1.05 -13.25 -15.10
CA VAL A 60 -0.24 -12.59 -14.83
C VAL A 60 -0.86 -13.05 -13.50
N THR A 61 -0.70 -14.34 -13.16
CA THR A 61 -1.24 -14.90 -11.92
C THR A 61 -0.53 -14.31 -10.71
N ARG A 62 0.80 -14.36 -10.68
CA ARG A 62 1.58 -13.77 -9.58
C ARG A 62 1.46 -12.26 -9.52
N LEU A 63 1.31 -11.59 -10.66
CA LEU A 63 1.09 -10.15 -10.72
C LEU A 63 -0.22 -9.79 -10.02
N ARG A 64 -1.29 -10.53 -10.30
CA ARG A 64 -2.59 -10.35 -9.64
C ARG A 64 -2.52 -10.61 -8.14
N GLU A 65 -1.83 -11.66 -7.71
CA GLU A 65 -1.64 -11.96 -6.28
C GLU A 65 -0.87 -10.84 -5.56
N ALA A 66 0.20 -10.34 -6.17
CA ALA A 66 0.99 -9.24 -5.63
C ALA A 66 0.17 -7.94 -5.54
N VAL A 67 -0.61 -7.62 -6.59
CA VAL A 67 -1.54 -6.47 -6.62
C VAL A 67 -2.55 -6.56 -5.48
N LEU A 68 -3.27 -7.68 -5.35
CA LEU A 68 -4.30 -7.84 -4.31
C LEU A 68 -3.72 -7.76 -2.89
N SER A 69 -2.56 -8.39 -2.68
CA SER A 69 -1.84 -8.37 -1.41
C SER A 69 -1.45 -6.94 -1.00
N LEU A 70 -0.81 -6.21 -1.93
CA LEU A 70 -0.34 -4.87 -1.66
C LEU A 70 -1.51 -3.87 -1.55
N GLN A 71 -2.51 -3.96 -2.42
CA GLN A 71 -3.72 -3.12 -2.35
C GLN A 71 -4.45 -3.28 -1.01
N THR A 72 -4.74 -4.52 -0.61
CA THR A 72 -5.51 -4.80 0.61
C THR A 72 -4.75 -4.34 1.85
N THR A 73 -3.47 -4.67 1.95
CA THR A 73 -2.66 -4.30 3.12
C THR A 73 -2.39 -2.80 3.20
N SER A 74 -2.26 -2.11 2.06
CA SER A 74 -2.15 -0.64 1.99
C SER A 74 -3.44 0.04 2.45
N ALA A 75 -4.61 -0.47 2.04
CA ALA A 75 -5.90 0.07 2.48
C ALA A 75 -6.08 -0.01 4.00
N MET A 76 -5.62 -1.11 4.63
CA MET A 76 -5.71 -1.29 6.09
C MET A 76 -4.90 -0.28 6.91
N VAL A 77 -3.77 0.21 6.38
CA VAL A 77 -2.99 1.30 7.02
C VAL A 77 -3.44 2.69 6.57
N GLY A 78 -4.50 2.78 5.76
CA GLY A 78 -5.00 4.05 5.21
C GLY A 78 -4.19 4.61 4.04
N ALA A 79 -3.28 3.82 3.44
CA ALA A 79 -2.49 4.23 2.28
C ALA A 79 -3.30 4.13 0.98
N GLU A 80 -4.39 4.91 0.89
CA GLU A 80 -5.34 4.87 -0.21
C GLU A 80 -4.71 5.25 -1.55
N ALA A 81 -3.78 6.21 -1.56
CA ALA A 81 -3.05 6.58 -2.77
C ALA A 81 -2.30 5.37 -3.34
N LEU A 82 -1.51 4.67 -2.51
CA LEU A 82 -0.79 3.46 -2.93
C LEU A 82 -1.75 2.32 -3.30
N ALA A 83 -2.79 2.09 -2.50
CA ALA A 83 -3.80 1.07 -2.80
C ALA A 83 -4.49 1.32 -4.15
N GLY A 84 -4.80 2.58 -4.46
CA GLY A 84 -5.37 3.02 -5.73
C GLY A 84 -4.40 2.83 -6.89
N THR A 85 -3.16 3.31 -6.77
CA THR A 85 -2.13 3.17 -7.82
C THR A 85 -1.86 1.71 -8.16
N VAL A 86 -1.77 0.84 -7.13
CA VAL A 86 -1.56 -0.61 -7.33
C VAL A 86 -2.79 -1.26 -7.96
N GLY A 87 -4.00 -0.89 -7.54
CA GLY A 87 -5.24 -1.42 -8.11
C GLY A 87 -5.50 -1.00 -9.56
N ALA A 88 -4.88 0.11 -10.00
CA ALA A 88 -4.95 0.59 -11.38
C ALA A 88 -3.94 -0.09 -12.32
N LEU A 89 -3.08 -0.97 -11.81
CA LEU A 89 -2.10 -1.65 -12.65
C LEU A 89 -2.78 -2.50 -13.74
N PRO A 90 -2.34 -2.37 -15.00
CA PRO A 90 -2.90 -3.18 -16.07
C PRO A 90 -2.57 -4.67 -15.84
N PRO A 91 -3.47 -5.59 -16.21
CA PRO A 91 -3.26 -7.03 -16.02
C PRO A 91 -2.19 -7.65 -16.94
N ALA A 92 -1.44 -6.83 -17.69
CA ALA A 92 -0.52 -7.25 -18.73
C ALA A 92 0.90 -6.70 -18.52
N ALA A 93 1.90 -7.51 -18.87
CA ALA A 93 3.31 -7.10 -18.86
C ALA A 93 3.69 -6.37 -20.16
N GLY A 94 4.55 -5.36 -20.04
CA GLY A 94 5.03 -4.53 -21.16
C GLY A 94 5.47 -3.13 -20.71
N ALA A 95 5.77 -2.24 -21.67
CA ALA A 95 6.27 -0.89 -21.37
C ALA A 95 5.33 -0.05 -20.48
N MET A 96 4.01 -0.16 -20.67
CA MET A 96 3.01 0.47 -19.80
C MET A 96 3.06 -0.05 -18.36
N ALA A 97 3.45 -1.32 -18.16
CA ALA A 97 3.62 -1.89 -16.83
C ALA A 97 4.84 -1.29 -16.11
N THR A 98 5.90 -0.93 -16.85
CA THR A 98 7.11 -0.31 -16.27
C THR A 98 6.83 1.09 -15.73
N GLU A 99 6.13 1.94 -16.49
CA GLU A 99 5.73 3.28 -16.04
C GLU A 99 4.81 3.20 -14.82
N SER A 100 3.79 2.34 -14.90
CA SER A 100 2.85 2.16 -13.79
C SER A 100 3.53 1.57 -12.53
N LEU A 101 4.55 0.72 -12.69
CA LEU A 101 5.38 0.22 -11.58
C LEU A 101 6.17 1.34 -10.91
N ALA A 102 6.76 2.25 -11.69
CA ALA A 102 7.49 3.39 -11.13
C ALA A 102 6.57 4.30 -10.31
N GLU A 103 5.32 4.51 -10.77
CA GLU A 103 4.32 5.24 -9.98
C GLU A 103 3.99 4.54 -8.65
N VAL A 104 3.87 3.20 -8.67
CA VAL A 104 3.67 2.40 -7.44
C VAL A 104 4.85 2.56 -6.49
N GLU A 105 6.09 2.52 -6.98
CA GLU A 105 7.29 2.68 -6.16
C GLU A 105 7.36 4.08 -5.52
N VAL A 106 7.02 5.13 -6.27
CA VAL A 106 6.91 6.50 -5.75
C VAL A 106 5.83 6.60 -4.68
N ALA A 107 4.62 6.09 -4.95
CA ALA A 107 3.54 6.09 -3.98
C ALA A 107 3.92 5.33 -2.70
N ALA A 108 4.68 4.24 -2.81
CA ALA A 108 5.15 3.47 -1.68
C ALA A 108 6.22 4.22 -0.86
N ALA A 109 7.16 4.90 -1.51
CA ALA A 109 8.15 5.73 -0.82
C ALA A 109 7.49 6.86 -0.02
N VAL A 110 6.52 7.56 -0.63
CA VAL A 110 5.77 8.63 0.05
C VAL A 110 4.93 8.08 1.20
N THR A 111 4.29 6.91 1.02
CA THR A 111 3.56 6.20 2.07
C THR A 111 4.45 5.83 3.26
N THR A 112 5.64 5.29 2.99
CA THR A 112 6.63 4.95 4.02
C THR A 112 7.01 6.18 4.83
N GLY A 113 7.36 7.28 4.16
CA GLY A 113 7.71 8.54 4.83
C GLY A 113 6.58 9.04 5.72
N ALA A 114 5.34 9.00 5.25
CA ALA A 114 4.17 9.45 5.99
C ALA A 114 3.88 8.56 7.22
N LEU A 115 4.00 7.23 7.10
CA LEU A 115 3.80 6.30 8.23
C LEU A 115 4.90 6.45 9.29
N VAL A 116 6.16 6.60 8.86
CA VAL A 116 7.28 6.85 9.78
C VAL A 116 7.10 8.17 10.52
N ALA A 117 6.75 9.25 9.81
CA ALA A 117 6.50 10.55 10.43
C ALA A 117 5.35 10.49 11.46
N ARG A 118 4.27 9.78 11.15
CA ARG A 118 3.16 9.54 12.10
C ARG A 118 3.64 8.78 13.33
N ALA A 119 4.41 7.70 13.15
CA ALA A 119 4.93 6.91 14.26
C ALA A 119 5.81 7.76 15.18
N SER A 120 6.66 8.63 14.62
CA SER A 120 7.48 9.57 15.41
C SER A 120 6.64 10.60 16.18
N ALA A 121 5.53 11.07 15.62
CA ALA A 121 4.64 12.02 16.29
C ALA A 121 3.80 11.39 17.41
N ALA A 122 3.58 10.07 17.36
CA ALA A 122 2.84 9.33 18.38
C ALA A 122 3.67 9.00 19.63
N VAL A 123 5.00 9.10 19.57
CA VAL A 123 5.88 8.95 20.75
C VAL A 123 5.85 10.24 21.56
N PRO A 124 5.30 10.27 22.79
CA PRO A 124 5.29 11.49 23.58
C PRO A 124 6.73 11.89 23.96
N VAL A 125 7.06 13.17 23.75
CA VAL A 125 8.27 13.83 24.24
C VAL A 125 8.22 13.82 25.78
N GLY A 126 8.76 12.77 26.39
CA GLY A 126 8.70 12.58 27.85
C GLY A 126 8.98 11.16 28.34
N ALA A 127 9.00 10.15 27.46
CA ALA A 127 9.45 8.80 27.83
C ALA A 127 10.98 8.71 27.78
N SER A 128 11.67 9.39 28.70
CA SER A 128 13.03 9.04 29.10
C SER A 128 12.98 8.71 30.58
N ALA A 129 13.14 7.42 30.89
CA ALA A 129 13.40 6.92 32.24
C ALA A 129 14.86 7.17 32.62
#